data_AF-A0A849HZY6-F1
#
_entry.id   AF-A0A849HZY6-F1
#
_cell.length_a   1.000
_cell.length_b   1.000
_cell.length_c   1.000
_cell.angle_alpha   90.00
_cell.angle_beta   90.00
_cell.angle_gamma   90.00
#
_symmetry.space_group_name_H-M   'P 1'
#
loop_
_entity.id
_entity.type
_entity.pdbx_description
1 polymer ?
#
loop_
_entity_poly.entity_id
_entity_poly.type
_entity_poly.pdbx_seq_one_letter_code
_entity_poly.pdbx_strand_id
1 'polypeptide(L)'
;MTRLYVGDLVDKVTLDIAKPMLIRLGRDRVHRSDLSAMEEEVLQLLVLVPDATATSIAKKLNKTPQYIGRVFTTLIEKNLVSSQKEGRDRTYIPSIDAIIAYIPEAFHI
;
A
#
# COMPACT_ATOMS: atom_id res chain seq x y z
N MET A 1 37.41 -19.65 -15.07
CA MET A 1 36.07 -19.07 -15.28
C MET A 1 35.14 -19.57 -14.17
N THR A 2 35.07 -18.87 -13.01
CA THR A 2 34.29 -19.38 -11.86
C THR A 2 33.87 -18.31 -10.85
N ARG A 3 33.93 -17.01 -11.21
CA ARG A 3 33.61 -15.90 -10.29
C ARG A 3 32.22 -15.28 -10.47
N LEU A 4 31.54 -15.53 -11.59
CA LEU A 4 30.19 -14.98 -11.86
C LEU A 4 29.08 -15.73 -11.10
N TYR A 5 29.22 -17.05 -10.92
CA TYR A 5 28.17 -17.89 -10.32
C TYR A 5 27.97 -17.71 -8.81
N VAL A 6 28.99 -17.24 -8.08
CA VAL A 6 28.87 -17.04 -6.62
C VAL A 6 28.07 -15.77 -6.31
N GLY A 7 28.23 -14.71 -7.12
CA GLY A 7 27.43 -13.49 -7.00
C GLY A 7 25.95 -13.76 -7.23
N ASP A 8 25.63 -14.39 -8.36
CA ASP A 8 24.24 -14.73 -8.71
C ASP A 8 23.55 -15.64 -7.68
N LEU A 9 24.30 -16.56 -7.06
CA LEU A 9 23.77 -17.46 -6.04
C LEU A 9 23.53 -16.75 -4.71
N VAL A 10 24.45 -15.88 -4.30
CA VAL A 10 24.31 -15.05 -3.09
C VAL A 10 23.16 -14.07 -3.25
N ASP A 11 23.01 -13.46 -4.43
CA ASP A 11 21.92 -12.53 -4.71
C ASP A 11 20.55 -13.23 -4.65
N LYS A 12 20.43 -14.43 -5.23
CA LYS A 12 19.20 -15.23 -5.16
C LYS A 12 18.85 -15.61 -3.73
N VAL A 13 19.80 -16.16 -2.97
CA VAL A 13 19.59 -16.53 -1.57
C VAL A 13 19.22 -15.30 -0.72
N THR A 14 19.87 -14.16 -0.96
CA THR A 14 19.55 -12.91 -0.27
C THR A 14 18.15 -12.44 -0.60
N LEU A 15 17.73 -12.52 -1.86
CA LEU A 15 16.39 -12.14 -2.31
C LEU A 15 15.31 -13.05 -1.70
N ASP A 16 15.57 -14.37 -1.65
CA ASP A 16 14.67 -15.39 -1.11
C ASP A 16 14.44 -15.23 0.40
N ILE A 17 15.41 -14.67 1.12
CA ILE A 17 15.30 -14.36 2.56
C ILE A 17 14.72 -12.95 2.77
N ALA A 18 15.13 -11.96 1.97
CA ALA A 18 14.74 -10.57 2.14
C ALA A 18 13.25 -10.35 1.81
N LYS A 19 12.74 -10.95 0.73
CA LYS A 19 11.34 -10.82 0.31
C LYS A 19 10.34 -11.21 1.41
N PRO A 20 10.37 -12.41 1.99
CA PRO A 20 9.42 -12.79 3.04
C PRO A 20 9.57 -11.94 4.30
N MET A 21 10.79 -11.49 4.64
CA MET A 21 10.99 -10.57 5.75
C MET A 21 10.34 -9.20 5.51
N LEU A 22 10.53 -8.60 4.34
CA LEU A 22 9.91 -7.32 3.97
C LEU A 22 8.38 -7.43 3.96
N ILE A 23 7.85 -8.55 3.44
CA ILE A 23 6.40 -8.81 3.47
C ILE A 23 5.88 -8.85 4.89
N ARG A 24 6.54 -9.62 5.77
CA ARG A 24 6.16 -9.70 7.18
C ARG A 24 6.25 -8.35 7.87
N LEU A 25 7.33 -7.60 7.66
CA LEU A 25 7.51 -6.27 8.27
C LEU A 25 6.46 -5.26 7.80
N GLY A 26 6.11 -5.25 6.51
CA GLY A 26 5.06 -4.38 5.97
C GLY A 26 3.70 -4.70 6.59
N ARG A 27 3.34 -5.99 6.65
CA ARG A 27 2.10 -6.46 7.30
C ARG A 27 2.04 -6.09 8.78
N ASP A 28 3.14 -6.30 9.51
CA ASP A 28 3.21 -5.98 10.95
C ASP A 28 3.02 -4.48 11.21
N ARG A 29 3.58 -3.62 10.35
CA ARG A 29 3.42 -2.16 10.49
C ARG A 29 1.98 -1.72 10.28
N VAL A 30 1.33 -2.22 9.23
CA VAL A 30 -0.09 -1.92 8.95
C VAL A 30 -0.97 -2.42 10.10
N HIS A 31 -0.71 -3.61 10.63
CA HIS A 31 -1.48 -4.15 11.76
C HIS A 31 -1.32 -3.32 13.04
N ARG A 32 -0.13 -2.79 13.31
CA ARG A 32 0.13 -1.91 14.45
C ARG A 32 -0.50 -0.53 14.33
N SER A 33 -0.97 -0.14 13.14
CA SER A 33 -1.60 1.16 12.92
C SER A 33 -3.02 1.27 13.50
N ASP A 34 -3.59 0.18 14.06
CA ASP A 34 -4.92 0.15 14.71
C ASP A 34 -6.01 0.76 13.82
N LEU A 35 -6.25 0.11 12.67
CA LEU A 35 -7.20 0.59 11.68
C LEU A 35 -8.62 0.22 12.05
N SER A 36 -9.54 1.18 11.92
CA SER A 36 -10.96 0.84 11.91
C SER A 36 -11.31 0.03 10.66
N ALA A 37 -12.39 -0.74 10.71
CA ALA A 37 -12.83 -1.55 9.56
C ALA A 37 -13.02 -0.71 8.28
N MET A 38 -13.46 0.55 8.42
CA MET A 38 -13.59 1.46 7.29
C MET A 38 -12.24 1.98 6.77
N GLU A 39 -11.30 2.28 7.66
CA GLU A 39 -9.94 2.69 7.26
C GLU A 39 -9.25 1.57 6.49
N GLU A 40 -9.38 0.33 6.96
CA GLU A 40 -8.86 -0.84 6.29
C GLU A 40 -9.50 -1.04 4.92
N GLU A 41 -10.84 -0.98 4.83
CA GLU A 41 -11.56 -1.12 3.56
C GLU A 41 -11.16 -0.03 2.54
N VAL A 42 -11.02 1.22 2.99
CA VAL A 42 -10.54 2.33 2.15
C VAL A 42 -9.11 2.09 1.67
N LEU A 43 -8.22 1.61 2.56
CA LEU A 43 -6.82 1.36 2.23
C LEU A 43 -6.66 0.19 1.26
N GLN A 44 -7.41 -0.90 1.46
CA GLN A 44 -7.46 -2.04 0.53
C GLN A 44 -7.92 -1.59 -0.85
N LEU A 45 -9.01 -0.81 -0.91
CA LEU A 45 -9.53 -0.33 -2.18
C LEU A 45 -8.57 0.63 -2.88
N LEU A 46 -7.86 1.48 -2.12
CA LEU A 46 -6.84 2.37 -2.65
C LEU A 46 -5.70 1.61 -3.33
N VAL A 47 -5.25 0.50 -2.73
CA VAL A 47 -4.18 -0.35 -3.33
C VAL A 47 -4.60 -0.92 -4.69
N LEU A 48 -5.90 -1.14 -4.91
CA LEU A 48 -6.43 -1.72 -6.15
C LEU A 48 -6.81 -0.69 -7.22
N VAL A 49 -6.92 0.59 -6.85
CA VAL A 49 -7.40 1.66 -7.76
C VAL A 49 -6.27 2.67 -7.99
N PRO A 50 -5.62 2.66 -9.16
CA PRO A 50 -4.63 3.69 -9.48
C PRO A 50 -5.28 5.08 -9.54
N ASP A 51 -4.50 6.10 -9.19
CA ASP A 51 -4.89 7.52 -9.24
C ASP A 51 -6.20 7.85 -8.50
N ALA A 52 -6.47 7.13 -7.41
CA ALA A 52 -7.73 7.27 -6.70
C ALA A 52 -7.87 8.65 -6.04
N THR A 53 -9.03 9.26 -6.24
CA THR A 53 -9.47 10.46 -5.53
C THR A 53 -10.48 10.10 -4.45
N ALA A 54 -10.70 11.00 -3.48
CA ALA A 54 -11.75 10.84 -2.46
C ALA A 54 -13.13 10.57 -3.08
N THR A 55 -13.45 11.24 -4.19
CA THR A 55 -14.70 11.04 -4.92
C THR A 55 -14.80 9.65 -5.56
N SER A 56 -13.70 9.14 -6.14
CA SER A 56 -13.69 7.82 -6.78
C SER A 56 -13.91 6.67 -5.78
N ILE A 57 -13.27 6.74 -4.62
CA ILE A 57 -13.39 5.77 -3.53
C ILE A 57 -14.78 5.86 -2.88
N ALA A 58 -15.27 7.07 -2.64
CA ALA A 58 -16.60 7.30 -2.11
C ALA A 58 -17.70 6.66 -2.94
N LYS A 59 -17.61 6.75 -4.28
CA LYS A 59 -18.56 6.10 -5.19
C LYS A 59 -18.54 4.57 -5.06
N LYS A 60 -17.35 3.96 -4.94
CA LYS A 60 -17.20 2.51 -4.83
C LYS A 60 -17.71 1.96 -3.48
N LEU A 61 -17.51 2.71 -2.40
CA LEU A 61 -17.94 2.32 -1.04
C LEU A 61 -19.35 2.81 -0.66
N ASN A 62 -20.05 3.47 -1.59
CA ASN A 62 -21.34 4.11 -1.34
C ASN A 62 -21.33 5.04 -0.10
N LYS A 63 -20.29 5.89 -0.02
CA LYS A 63 -20.09 6.90 1.04
C LYS A 63 -20.04 8.31 0.45
N THR A 64 -20.01 9.32 1.32
CA THR A 64 -19.80 10.71 0.88
C THR A 64 -18.31 11.01 0.68
N PRO A 65 -17.94 11.85 -0.31
CA PRO A 65 -16.55 12.28 -0.51
C PRO A 65 -15.94 12.96 0.73
N GLN A 66 -16.74 13.68 1.52
CA GLN A 66 -16.30 14.33 2.76
C GLN A 66 -15.92 13.31 3.82
N TYR A 67 -16.70 12.23 3.96
CA TYR A 67 -16.40 11.15 4.90
C TYR A 67 -15.10 10.45 4.52
N ILE A 68 -14.96 10.06 3.25
CA ILE A 68 -13.73 9.45 2.73
C ILE A 68 -12.53 10.39 2.86
N GLY A 69 -12.72 11.70 2.67
CA GLY A 69 -11.67 12.69 2.91
C GLY A 69 -11.15 12.67 4.35
N ARG A 70 -12.02 12.51 5.36
CA ARG A 70 -11.61 12.38 6.76
C ARG A 70 -10.87 11.07 7.03
N VAL A 71 -11.32 9.97 6.42
CA VAL A 71 -10.62 8.68 6.49
C VAL A 71 -9.21 8.81 5.90
N PHE A 72 -9.06 9.48 4.75
CA PHE A 72 -7.74 9.73 4.17
C PHE A 72 -6.85 10.60 5.03
N THR A 73 -7.39 11.64 5.68
CA THR A 73 -6.60 12.42 6.66
C THR A 73 -6.05 11.52 7.76
N THR A 74 -6.88 10.63 8.31
CA THR A 74 -6.47 9.67 9.35
C THR A 74 -5.40 8.70 8.83
N LEU A 75 -5.56 8.18 7.62
CA LEU A 75 -4.58 7.28 6.99
C LEU A 75 -3.25 7.97 6.67
N ILE A 76 -3.28 9.26 6.35
CA ILE A 76 -2.07 10.09 6.16
C ILE A 76 -1.35 10.28 7.50
N GLU A 77 -2.08 10.59 8.58
CA GLU A 77 -1.50 10.72 9.92
C GLU A 77 -0.85 9.39 10.39
N LYS A 78 -1.42 8.25 9.98
CA LYS A 78 -0.87 6.91 10.21
C LYS A 78 0.28 6.54 9.26
N ASN A 79 0.69 7.42 8.34
CA ASN A 79 1.71 7.20 7.31
C ASN A 79 1.44 6.03 6.35
N LEU A 80 0.17 5.65 6.20
CA LEU A 80 -0.23 4.55 5.31
C LEU A 80 -0.60 5.03 3.91
N VAL A 81 -0.86 6.33 3.76
CA VAL A 81 -1.25 6.99 2.51
C VAL A 81 -0.53 8.33 2.43
N SER A 82 -0.17 8.75 1.22
CA SER A 82 0.24 10.12 0.91
C SER A 82 -0.74 10.75 -0.08
N SER A 83 -0.72 12.09 -0.19
CA SER A 83 -1.58 12.81 -1.13
C SER A 83 -0.73 13.61 -2.11
N GLN A 84 -1.09 13.56 -3.39
CA GLN A 84 -0.53 14.41 -4.43
C GLN A 84 -1.64 15.30 -4.98
N LYS A 85 -1.31 16.56 -5.28
CA LYS A 85 -2.25 17.50 -5.89
C LYS A 85 -1.86 17.71 -7.33
N GLU A 86 -2.75 17.36 -8.25
CA GLU A 86 -2.59 17.57 -9.68
C GLU A 86 -3.72 18.47 -10.18
N GLY A 87 -3.39 19.74 -10.41
CA GLY A 87 -4.36 20.76 -10.78
C GLY A 87 -5.42 20.97 -9.69
N ARG A 88 -6.68 20.65 -10.00
CA ARG A 88 -7.82 20.75 -9.06
C ARG A 88 -8.04 19.48 -8.25
N ASP A 89 -7.49 18.36 -8.70
CA ASP A 89 -7.74 17.06 -8.10
C ASP A 89 -6.65 16.68 -7.11
N ARG A 90 -7.07 15.93 -6.08
CA ARG A 90 -6.17 15.36 -5.07
C ARG A 90 -6.24 13.85 -5.20
N THR A 91 -5.13 13.26 -5.64
CA THR A 91 -4.92 11.83 -5.71
C THR A 91 -4.26 11.34 -4.44
N TYR A 92 -4.58 10.11 -4.07
CA TYR A 92 -4.03 9.45 -2.89
C TYR A 92 -3.18 8.26 -3.35
N ILE A 93 -2.05 8.08 -2.70
CA ILE A 93 -1.06 7.06 -3.06
C ILE A 93 -0.81 6.20 -1.82
N PRO A 94 -1.05 4.88 -1.89
CA PRO A 94 -0.79 4.00 -0.76
C PRO A 94 0.71 3.90 -0.49
N SER A 95 1.08 3.74 0.78
CA SER A 95 2.46 3.44 1.17
C SER A 95 2.88 2.05 0.68
N ILE A 96 4.20 1.83 0.61
CA ILE A 96 4.76 0.51 0.28
C ILE A 96 4.26 -0.56 1.26
N ASP A 97 4.18 -0.22 2.55
CA ASP A 97 3.69 -1.14 3.58
C ASP A 97 2.23 -1.55 3.32
N ALA A 98 1.37 -0.60 2.91
CA ALA A 98 -0.01 -0.88 2.53
C ALA A 98 -0.12 -1.72 1.25
N ILE A 99 0.73 -1.45 0.24
CA ILE A 99 0.79 -2.25 -0.99
C ILE A 99 1.17 -3.69 -0.64
N ILE A 100 2.24 -3.88 0.13
CA ILE A 100 2.71 -5.20 0.56
C ILE A 100 1.63 -5.96 1.36
N ALA A 101 0.87 -5.26 2.19
CA ALA A 101 -0.15 -5.86 3.02
C ALA A 101 -1.36 -6.35 2.21
N TYR A 102 -1.79 -5.61 1.18
CA TYR A 102 -3.08 -5.81 0.52
C TYR A 102 -3.02 -6.13 -0.97
N ILE A 103 -1.85 -6.09 -1.61
CA ILE A 103 -1.75 -6.54 -2.99
C ILE A 103 -1.97 -8.07 -3.03
N PRO A 104 -2.89 -8.57 -3.86
CA PRO A 104 -3.09 -10.01 -3.99
C PRO A 104 -1.81 -10.68 -4.51
N GLU A 105 -1.47 -11.86 -3.96
CA GLU A 105 -0.30 -12.66 -4.36
C GLU A 105 -0.24 -12.96 -5.88
N ALA A 106 -1.35 -12.77 -6.61
CA ALA A 106 -1.42 -12.89 -8.07
C ALA A 106 -0.64 -11.80 -8.85
N PHE A 107 -0.21 -10.71 -8.20
CA PHE A 107 0.61 -9.64 -8.79
C PHE A 107 2.07 -9.74 -8.32
N HIS A 108 2.76 -10.82 -8.72
CA HIS A 108 4.21 -10.89 -8.54
C HIS A 108 4.93 -10.14 -9.67
N ILE A 109 5.70 -9.12 -9.28
CA ILE A 109 6.76 -8.47 -10.06
C ILE A 109 8.02 -9.34 -10.02
#